data_AF-A0A392MBN4-F1
#
_entry.id   AF-A0A392MBN4-F1
#
_cell.length_a   1.000
_cell.length_b   1.000
_cell.length_c   1.000
_cell.angle_alpha   90.00
_cell.angle_beta   90.00
_cell.angle_gamma   90.00
#
_symmetry.space_group_name_H-M   'P 1'
#
loop_
_entity.id
_entity.type
_entity.pdbx_description
1 polymer ?
#
loop_
_entity_poly.entity_id
_entity_poly.type
_entity_poly.pdbx_seq_one_letter_code
_entity_poly.pdbx_strand_id
1 'polypeptide(L)'
;MCKVSGGKGDRGTFIQYLQRVACGLDWNIYNWLGLQTVLPSDLCTSFASFGFPFNSCNKRRKGMKMIWHVVVWISWRARNAYIFENKASSVHDLVEEIKHISLKWFLAKGSASGCSEYEWVKYPFECLLR
;
A
#
# COMPACT_ATOMS: atom_id res chain seq x y z
N MET A 1 -1.59 -0.35 -17.29
CA MET A 1 -0.86 0.93 -17.51
C MET A 1 -1.83 2.05 -17.15
N CYS A 2 -1.72 2.66 -15.96
CA CYS A 2 -2.61 3.77 -15.57
C CYS A 2 -2.38 4.94 -16.54
N LYS A 3 -3.41 5.34 -17.30
CA LYS A 3 -3.36 6.54 -18.14
C LYS A 3 -3.48 7.76 -17.25
N VAL A 4 -2.43 8.59 -17.21
CA VAL A 4 -2.48 9.92 -16.60
C VAL A 4 -3.15 10.87 -17.60
N SER A 5 -4.41 11.25 -17.36
CA SER A 5 -5.09 12.28 -18.14
C SER A 5 -4.67 13.66 -17.66
N GLY A 6 -3.91 14.39 -18.49
CA GLY A 6 -3.47 15.75 -18.22
C GLY A 6 -4.62 16.75 -18.29
N GLY A 7 -4.87 17.45 -17.19
CA GLY A 7 -5.83 18.55 -17.08
C GLY A 7 -5.21 19.71 -16.30
N LYS A 8 -4.92 20.82 -16.99
CA LYS A 8 -4.32 22.03 -16.40
C LYS A 8 -5.35 22.78 -15.54
N GLY A 9 -4.99 23.05 -14.29
CA GLY A 9 -5.73 23.91 -13.35
C GLY A 9 -5.33 23.59 -11.91
N ASP A 10 -5.44 24.55 -10.99
CA ASP A 10 -5.02 24.45 -9.57
C ASP A 10 -5.82 23.39 -8.76
N ARG A 11 -6.97 22.95 -9.31
CA ARG A 11 -7.71 21.75 -8.85
C ARG A 11 -7.28 20.46 -9.57
N GLY A 12 -6.70 20.60 -10.75
CA GLY A 12 -6.12 19.53 -11.55
C GLY A 12 -4.81 18.99 -10.95
N THR A 13 -4.00 19.83 -10.30
CA THR A 13 -2.78 19.42 -9.57
C THR A 13 -3.10 18.47 -8.42
N PHE A 14 -4.13 18.76 -7.63
CA PHE A 14 -4.58 17.90 -6.53
C PHE A 14 -5.08 16.53 -7.01
N ILE A 15 -5.97 16.51 -8.02
CA ILE A 15 -6.50 15.25 -8.58
C ILE A 15 -5.38 14.43 -9.22
N GLN A 16 -4.46 15.08 -9.95
CA GLN A 16 -3.30 14.42 -10.54
C GLN A 16 -2.35 13.85 -9.49
N TYR A 17 -2.10 14.59 -8.40
CA TYR A 17 -1.30 14.10 -7.29
C TYR A 17 -1.92 12.86 -6.66
N LEU A 18 -3.23 12.90 -6.36
CA LEU A 18 -3.93 11.74 -5.80
C LEU A 18 -3.92 10.53 -6.73
N GLN A 19 -4.16 10.71 -8.03
CA GLN A 19 -4.10 9.62 -9.00
C GLN A 19 -2.68 9.04 -9.12
N ARG A 20 -1.65 9.89 -9.09
CA ARG A 20 -0.25 9.47 -9.15
C ARG A 20 0.18 8.72 -7.90
N VAL A 21 -0.23 9.21 -6.72
CA VAL A 21 0.03 8.53 -5.44
C VAL A 21 -0.70 7.20 -5.39
N ALA A 22 -1.97 7.15 -5.78
CA ALA A 22 -2.78 5.92 -5.82
C ALA A 22 -2.19 4.85 -6.77
N CYS A 23 -2.04 5.17 -8.06
CA CYS A 23 -1.52 4.22 -9.04
C CYS A 23 -0.06 3.84 -8.74
N GLY A 24 0.75 4.80 -8.25
CA GLY A 24 2.14 4.56 -7.90
C GLY A 24 2.27 3.66 -6.67
N LEU A 25 1.48 3.90 -5.63
CA LEU A 25 1.48 3.07 -4.43
C LEU A 25 1.01 1.66 -4.74
N ASP A 26 -0.10 1.51 -5.47
CA ASP A 26 -0.61 0.19 -5.84
C ASP A 26 0.49 -0.61 -6.56
N TRP A 27 1.04 -0.11 -7.67
CA TRP A 27 2.09 -0.84 -8.40
C TRP A 27 3.28 -1.25 -7.53
N ASN A 28 3.80 -0.34 -6.70
CA ASN A 28 4.97 -0.64 -5.86
C ASN A 28 4.66 -1.62 -4.73
N ILE A 29 3.46 -1.56 -4.13
CA ILE A 29 3.03 -2.49 -3.09
C ILE A 29 2.77 -3.88 -3.66
N TYR A 30 2.11 -3.98 -4.82
CA TYR A 30 1.92 -5.26 -5.51
C TYR A 30 3.26 -5.90 -5.91
N ASN A 31 4.21 -5.11 -6.41
CA ASN A 31 5.57 -5.60 -6.70
C ASN A 31 6.34 -6.02 -5.46
N TRP A 32 6.27 -5.23 -4.38
CA TRP A 32 6.91 -5.58 -3.10
C TRP A 32 6.38 -6.90 -2.54
N LEU A 33 5.07 -7.12 -2.65
CA LEU A 33 4.46 -8.37 -2.22
C LEU A 33 4.76 -9.52 -3.20
N GLY A 34 5.17 -9.25 -4.45
CA GLY A 34 5.38 -10.29 -5.47
C GLY A 34 4.08 -10.79 -6.10
N LEU A 35 3.04 -9.95 -6.12
CA LEU A 35 1.74 -10.26 -6.70
C LEU A 35 1.69 -9.85 -8.19
N GLN A 36 1.70 -10.83 -9.09
CA GLN A 36 1.40 -10.62 -10.52
C GLN A 36 -0.12 -10.63 -10.75
N THR A 37 -0.80 -9.54 -10.41
CA THR A 37 -2.23 -9.37 -10.75
C THR A 37 -2.43 -8.18 -11.66
N VAL A 38 -3.39 -8.27 -12.58
CA VAL A 38 -3.82 -7.13 -13.42
C VAL A 38 -4.37 -6.06 -12.48
N LEU A 39 -3.66 -4.93 -12.37
CA LEU A 39 -4.04 -3.82 -11.51
C LEU A 39 -5.44 -3.32 -11.93
N PRO A 40 -6.46 -3.39 -11.04
CA PRO A 40 -7.74 -2.76 -11.34
C PRO A 40 -7.56 -1.25 -11.49
N SER A 41 -8.36 -0.63 -12.35
CA SER A 41 -8.32 0.82 -12.60
C SER A 41 -8.70 1.67 -11.38
N ASP A 42 -9.27 1.06 -10.34
CA ASP A 42 -9.82 1.72 -9.17
C ASP A 42 -9.28 1.10 -7.87
N LEU A 43 -8.83 1.96 -6.93
CA LEU A 43 -8.34 1.58 -5.58
C LEU A 43 -9.35 0.70 -4.81
N CYS A 44 -10.64 0.96 -4.96
CA CYS A 44 -11.70 0.19 -4.30
C CYS A 44 -11.81 -1.23 -4.87
N THR A 45 -11.55 -1.40 -6.16
CA THR A 45 -11.53 -2.71 -6.82
C THR A 45 -10.24 -3.45 -6.49
N SER A 46 -9.11 -2.74 -6.33
CA SER A 46 -7.86 -3.29 -5.79
C SER A 46 -8.09 -3.97 -4.44
N PHE A 47 -8.90 -3.41 -3.53
CA PHE A 47 -9.22 -4.05 -2.24
C PHE A 47 -9.90 -5.42 -2.38
N ALA A 48 -10.88 -5.55 -3.28
CA ALA A 48 -11.60 -6.80 -3.50
C ALA A 48 -10.67 -7.89 -4.07
N SER A 49 -9.75 -7.49 -4.95
CA SER A 49 -8.79 -8.40 -5.59
C SER A 49 -7.58 -8.74 -4.70
N PHE A 50 -7.15 -7.85 -3.82
CA PHE A 50 -5.93 -7.99 -3.00
C PHE A 50 -5.94 -9.19 -2.05
N GLY A 51 -7.11 -9.58 -1.56
CA GLY A 51 -7.29 -10.75 -0.68
C GLY A 51 -7.72 -12.03 -1.41
N PHE A 52 -8.18 -11.91 -2.66
CA PHE A 52 -8.78 -13.00 -3.43
C PHE A 52 -7.86 -14.23 -3.62
N PRO A 53 -6.56 -14.08 -3.97
CA PRO A 53 -5.69 -15.24 -4.18
C PRO A 53 -5.33 -15.97 -2.87
N PHE A 54 -5.72 -15.45 -1.71
CA PHE A 54 -5.29 -15.96 -0.40
C PHE A 54 -6.42 -16.44 0.50
N ASN A 55 -7.61 -16.68 -0.06
CA ASN A 55 -8.79 -17.12 0.68
C ASN A 55 -8.60 -18.43 1.45
N SER A 56 -7.65 -19.29 1.04
CA SER A 56 -7.35 -20.58 1.69
C SER A 56 -6.58 -20.48 3.01
N CYS A 57 -5.92 -19.35 3.33
CA CYS A 57 -5.16 -19.20 4.58
C CYS A 57 -5.63 -17.99 5.40
N ASN A 58 -6.29 -18.26 6.53
CA ASN A 58 -6.86 -17.24 7.41
C ASN A 58 -5.80 -16.30 8.02
N LYS A 59 -4.60 -16.82 8.37
CA LYS A 59 -3.48 -16.02 8.89
C LYS A 59 -3.00 -15.01 7.84
N ARG A 60 -2.64 -15.50 6.65
CA ARG A 60 -2.21 -14.68 5.52
C ARG A 60 -3.25 -13.64 5.14
N ARG A 61 -4.53 -14.01 5.05
CA ARG A 61 -5.63 -13.06 4.76
C ARG A 61 -5.73 -11.94 5.80
N LYS A 62 -5.59 -12.25 7.09
CA LYS A 62 -5.58 -11.23 8.16
C LYS A 62 -4.33 -10.32 8.05
N GLY A 63 -3.18 -10.88 7.71
CA GLY A 63 -1.95 -10.15 7.44
C GLY A 63 -2.06 -9.17 6.28
N MET A 64 -2.60 -9.64 5.15
CA MET A 64 -2.83 -8.80 3.97
C MET A 64 -3.82 -7.67 4.25
N LYS A 65 -4.91 -7.95 4.97
CA LYS A 65 -5.83 -6.89 5.41
C LYS A 65 -5.13 -5.83 6.28
N MET A 66 -4.22 -6.25 7.15
CA MET A 66 -3.42 -5.33 7.97
C MET A 66 -2.54 -4.42 7.09
N ILE A 67 -1.78 -5.00 6.15
CA ILE A 67 -0.95 -4.22 5.22
C ILE A 67 -1.81 -3.23 4.44
N TRP A 68 -2.98 -3.66 3.96
CA TRP A 68 -3.90 -2.78 3.23
C TRP A 68 -4.43 -1.62 4.08
N HIS A 69 -4.77 -1.86 5.35
CA HIS A 69 -5.17 -0.78 6.25
C HIS A 69 -4.05 0.27 6.40
N VAL A 70 -2.78 -0.16 6.43
CA VAL A 70 -1.64 0.75 6.46
C VAL A 70 -1.52 1.54 5.15
N VAL A 71 -1.70 0.91 3.98
CA VAL A 71 -1.70 1.58 2.67
C VAL A 71 -2.75 2.69 2.62
N VAL A 72 -3.99 2.38 3.01
CA VAL A 72 -5.10 3.36 3.02
C VAL A 72 -4.83 4.48 4.02
N TRP A 73 -4.32 4.14 5.21
CA TRP A 73 -3.96 5.12 6.24
C TRP A 73 -2.89 6.10 5.77
N ILE A 74 -1.80 5.60 5.19
CA ILE A 74 -0.71 6.43 4.66
C ILE A 74 -1.18 7.28 3.48
N SER A 75 -2.00 6.72 2.59
CA SER A 75 -2.59 7.48 1.48
C SER A 75 -3.47 8.63 1.98
N TRP A 76 -4.29 8.37 3.00
CA TRP A 76 -5.12 9.39 3.63
C TRP A 76 -4.27 10.48 4.31
N ARG A 77 -3.21 10.11 5.04
CA ARG A 77 -2.27 11.07 5.64
C ARG A 77 -1.56 11.92 4.58
N ALA A 78 -1.07 11.31 3.50
CA ALA A 78 -0.42 12.02 2.40
C ALA A 78 -1.36 13.02 1.71
N ARG A 79 -2.63 12.66 1.57
CA ARG A 79 -3.67 13.57 1.08
C ARG A 79 -3.88 14.74 2.03
N ASN A 80 -3.99 14.49 3.33
CA ASN A 80 -4.20 15.56 4.31
C ASN A 80 -3.01 16.51 4.40
N ALA A 81 -1.79 15.99 4.42
CA ALA A 81 -0.57 16.81 4.41
C ALA A 81 -0.52 17.69 3.15
N TYR A 82 -0.93 17.18 2.00
CA TYR A 82 -1.01 18.00 0.79
C TYR A 82 -2.08 19.10 0.91
N ILE A 83 -3.27 18.80 1.42
CA ILE A 83 -4.37 19.79 1.52
C ILE A 83 -4.09 20.87 2.57
N PHE A 84 -3.62 20.49 3.75
CA PHE A 84 -3.51 21.38 4.91
C PHE A 84 -2.12 21.98 5.08
N GLU A 85 -1.07 21.28 4.64
CA GLU A 85 0.33 21.72 4.82
C GLU A 85 1.02 22.04 3.48
N ASN A 86 0.31 21.89 2.34
CA ASN A 86 0.87 22.00 0.99
C ASN A 86 2.12 21.13 0.77
N LYS A 87 2.20 20.00 1.49
CA LYS A 87 3.33 19.08 1.45
C LYS A 87 3.02 17.88 0.57
N ALA A 88 3.73 17.78 -0.56
CA ALA A 88 3.68 16.61 -1.42
C ALA A 88 4.71 15.55 -0.98
N SER A 89 4.27 14.31 -0.80
CA SER A 89 5.15 13.17 -0.52
C SER A 89 5.48 12.41 -1.80
N SER A 90 6.70 11.89 -1.91
CA SER A 90 7.04 11.03 -3.03
C SER A 90 6.43 9.64 -2.83
N VAL A 91 6.09 8.94 -3.93
CA VAL A 91 5.58 7.57 -3.87
C VAL A 91 6.57 6.64 -3.16
N HIS A 92 7.87 6.86 -3.40
CA HIS A 92 8.93 6.07 -2.77
C HIS A 92 8.88 6.18 -1.24
N ASP A 93 8.82 7.40 -0.71
CA ASP A 93 8.80 7.62 0.74
C ASP A 93 7.56 7.02 1.40
N LEU A 94 6.41 7.11 0.72
CA LEU A 94 5.16 6.51 1.20
C LEU A 94 5.24 4.98 1.23
N VAL A 95 5.89 4.36 0.24
CA VAL A 95 6.11 2.89 0.21
C VAL A 95 6.99 2.44 1.37
N GLU A 96 8.10 3.13 1.62
CA GLU A 96 8.98 2.82 2.75
C GLU A 96 8.27 3.02 4.09
N GLU A 97 7.47 4.07 4.23
CA GLU A 97 6.65 4.30 5.43
C GLU A 97 5.62 3.17 5.63
N ILE A 98 4.97 2.69 4.55
CA ILE A 98 4.05 1.55 4.60
C ILE A 98 4.75 0.28 5.06
N LYS A 99 5.93 -0.03 4.51
CA LYS A 99 6.73 -1.21 4.92
C LYS A 99 7.06 -1.15 6.42
N HIS A 100 7.52 -0.01 6.90
CA HIS A 100 7.89 0.18 8.30
C HIS A 100 6.70 0.09 9.26
N ILE A 101 5.61 0.79 8.97
CA ILE A 101 4.42 0.79 9.84
C ILE A 101 3.74 -0.58 9.83
N SER A 102 3.65 -1.22 8.67
CA SER A 102 3.07 -2.57 8.58
C SER A 102 3.88 -3.60 9.36
N LEU A 103 5.22 -3.51 9.35
CA LEU A 103 6.06 -4.32 10.22
C LEU A 103 5.76 -4.06 11.70
N LYS A 104 5.71 -2.79 12.13
CA LYS A 104 5.39 -2.45 13.52
C LYS A 104 4.04 -3.02 13.96
N TRP A 105 3.03 -2.94 13.11
CA TRP A 105 1.70 -3.48 13.38
C TRP A 105 1.70 -5.02 13.40
N PHE A 106 2.50 -5.65 12.54
CA PHE A 106 2.71 -7.09 12.56
C PHE A 106 3.38 -7.56 13.86
N LEU A 107 4.44 -6.88 14.30
CA LEU A 107 5.16 -7.16 15.55
C LEU A 107 4.27 -6.95 16.78
N ALA A 108 3.51 -5.85 16.82
CA ALA A 108 2.63 -5.51 17.95
C ALA A 108 1.50 -6.53 18.17
N LYS A 109 1.13 -7.30 17.15
CA LYS A 109 0.08 -8.32 17.24
C LYS A 109 0.54 -9.60 17.95
N GLY A 110 1.81 -9.72 18.31
CA GLY A 110 2.36 -10.90 18.99
C GLY A 110 2.43 -12.17 18.11
N SER A 111 2.03 -12.09 16.84
CA SER A 111 2.17 -13.16 15.84
C SER A 111 3.59 -13.24 15.25
N ALA A 112 4.49 -12.35 15.65
CA ALA A 112 5.79 -12.16 15.03
C ALA A 112 6.92 -12.88 15.78
N SER A 113 6.79 -14.20 15.97
CA SER A 113 7.95 -15.00 16.35
C SER A 113 8.95 -15.02 15.19
N GLY A 114 9.86 -14.04 15.15
CA GLY A 114 11.09 -14.09 14.37
C GLY A 114 11.02 -13.60 12.92
N CYS A 115 10.30 -12.52 12.60
CA CYS A 115 10.49 -11.82 11.32
C CYS A 115 11.32 -10.55 11.56
N SER A 116 12.53 -10.51 11.00
CA SER A 116 13.36 -9.31 10.98
C SER A 116 12.84 -8.27 9.98
N GLU A 117 13.27 -7.02 10.12
CA GLU A 117 12.94 -5.96 9.16
C GLU A 117 13.37 -6.33 7.73
N TYR A 118 14.57 -6.91 7.58
CA TYR A 118 15.07 -7.40 6.30
C TYR A 118 14.15 -8.46 5.68
N GLU A 119 13.76 -9.47 6.46
CA GLU A 119 12.85 -10.52 5.98
C GLU A 119 11.48 -9.95 5.63
N TRP A 120 10.98 -8.97 6.37
CA TRP A 120 9.71 -8.32 6.06
C TRP A 120 9.75 -7.57 4.73
N VAL A 121 10.82 -6.81 4.50
CA VAL A 121 10.98 -6.06 3.25
C VAL A 121 11.18 -7.00 2.06
N LYS A 122 11.88 -8.12 2.24
CA LYS A 122 12.22 -9.02 1.14
C LYS A 122 11.19 -10.13 0.88
N TYR A 123 10.58 -10.66 1.95
CA TYR A 123 9.70 -11.83 1.93
C TYR A 123 8.48 -11.65 2.86
N PRO A 124 7.64 -10.62 2.65
CA PRO A 124 6.53 -10.31 3.55
C PRO A 124 5.53 -11.46 3.68
N PHE A 125 5.30 -12.24 2.61
CA PHE A 125 4.39 -13.38 2.65
C PHE A 125 4.84 -14.50 3.59
N GLU A 126 6.13 -14.80 3.61
CA GLU A 126 6.70 -15.83 4.51
C GLU A 126 6.53 -15.40 5.96
N CYS A 127 6.75 -14.11 6.26
CA CYS A 127 6.51 -13.57 7.60
C CYS A 127 5.03 -13.64 8.00
N LEU A 128 4.10 -13.37 7.09
CA LEU A 128 2.66 -13.46 7.38
C LEU A 128 2.14 -14.88 7.63
N LEU A 129 2.91 -15.92 7.28
CA LEU A 129 2.56 -17.32 7.52
C LEU A 129 3.00 -17.83 8.90
N ARG A 130 4.01 -17.18 9.50
CA ARG A 130 4.53 -17.54 10.84
C ARG A 130 3.42 -17.38 11.90
#